data_AF-A0A514EE51-F1
#
_entry.id   AF-A0A514EE51-F1
#
_cell.length_a   1.000
_cell.length_b   1.000
_cell.length_c   1.000
_cell.angle_alpha   90.00
_cell.angle_beta   90.00
_cell.angle_gamma   90.00
#
_symmetry.space_group_name_H-M   'P 1'
#
loop_
_entity.id
_entity.type
_entity.pdbx_description
1 polymer ?
#
loop_
_entity_poly.entity_id
_entity_poly.type
_entity_poly.pdbx_seq_one_letter_code
_entity_poly.pdbx_strand_id
1 'polypeptide(L)'
;MKPVRWRPLARRDADEAAAWYGEQGGPTLELAFVDALEAAIKTIARHPGIGSSRHAVLLKLQHMRFWPLTGFPYLVFHVQRQTHIDLWRVLHVQRDIPAWIGEET
;
A
#
# COMPACT_ATOMS: atom_id res chain seq x y z
N MET A 1 17.86 5.49 -4.12
CA MET A 1 16.56 4.94 -3.65
C MET A 1 16.72 4.47 -2.22
N LYS A 2 15.72 4.68 -1.37
CA LYS A 2 15.77 4.24 0.03
C LYS A 2 15.33 2.78 0.14
N PRO A 3 16.03 1.92 0.91
CA PRO A 3 15.62 0.54 1.11
C PRO A 3 14.21 0.44 1.70
N VAL A 4 13.39 -0.46 1.16
CA VAL A 4 12.03 -0.74 1.65
C VAL A 4 12.06 -2.03 2.47
N ARG A 5 11.58 -1.96 3.71
CA ARG A 5 11.46 -3.10 4.62
C ARG A 5 9.99 -3.46 4.76
N TRP A 6 9.64 -4.66 4.33
CA TRP A 6 8.30 -5.19 4.46
C TRP A 6 8.07 -5.69 5.88
N ARG A 7 6.99 -5.23 6.51
CA ARG A 7 6.50 -5.88 7.74
C ARG A 7 5.78 -7.18 7.39
N PRO A 8 5.73 -8.16 8.32
CA PRO A 8 5.07 -9.44 8.07
C PRO A 8 3.61 -9.30 7.59
N LEU A 9 2.86 -8.34 8.14
CA LEU A 9 1.47 -8.09 7.72
C LEU A 9 1.39 -7.55 6.30
N ALA A 10 2.24 -6.59 5.93
CA ALA A 10 2.28 -6.10 4.55
C ALA A 10 2.56 -7.20 3.53
N ARG A 11 3.46 -8.13 3.88
CA ARG A 11 3.77 -9.26 3.01
C ARG A 11 2.55 -10.16 2.83
N ARG A 12 1.86 -10.49 3.93
CA ARG A 12 0.62 -11.27 3.90
C ARG A 12 -0.47 -10.58 3.09
N ASP A 13 -0.70 -9.28 3.34
CA ASP A 13 -1.71 -8.52 2.61
C ASP A 13 -1.47 -8.57 1.08
N ALA A 14 -0.21 -8.43 0.65
CA ALA A 14 0.18 -8.47 -0.76
C ALA A 14 0.03 -9.89 -1.35
N ASP A 15 0.48 -10.91 -0.63
CA ASP A 15 0.37 -12.31 -1.07
C ASP A 15 -1.11 -12.72 -1.20
N GLU A 16 -1.97 -12.34 -0.24
CA GLU A 16 -3.42 -12.60 -0.28
C GLU A 16 -4.12 -11.85 -1.42
N ALA A 17 -3.75 -10.60 -1.67
CA ALA A 17 -4.33 -9.82 -2.77
C ALA A 17 -3.94 -10.37 -4.14
N ALA A 18 -2.67 -10.75 -4.34
CA ALA A 18 -2.20 -11.36 -5.57
C ALA A 18 -2.90 -12.69 -5.83
N ALA A 19 -2.98 -13.57 -4.82
CA ALA A 19 -3.68 -14.85 -4.92
C ALA A 19 -5.16 -14.66 -5.28
N TRP A 20 -5.84 -13.72 -4.63
CA TRP A 20 -7.25 -13.42 -4.93
C TRP A 20 -7.43 -13.00 -6.40
N TYR A 21 -6.62 -12.08 -6.90
CA TYR A 21 -6.68 -11.67 -8.32
C TYR A 21 -6.36 -12.81 -9.28
N GLY A 22 -5.44 -13.70 -8.92
CA GLY A 22 -5.14 -14.92 -9.66
C GLY A 22 -6.32 -15.90 -9.71
N GLU A 23 -7.02 -16.09 -8.59
CA GLU A 23 -8.23 -16.92 -8.54
C GLU A 23 -9.38 -16.32 -9.37
N GLN A 24 -9.54 -14.99 -9.37
CA GLN A 24 -10.64 -14.34 -10.08
C GLN A 24 -10.42 -14.18 -11.59
N GLY A 25 -9.18 -13.90 -12.02
CA GLY A 25 -8.87 -13.52 -13.40
C GLY A 25 -7.69 -14.26 -14.03
N GLY A 26 -7.16 -15.26 -13.36
CA GLY A 26 -6.02 -16.04 -13.80
C GLY A 26 -4.66 -15.32 -13.64
N PRO A 27 -3.57 -15.99 -14.06
CA PRO A 27 -2.20 -15.52 -13.81
C PRO A 27 -1.89 -14.14 -14.39
N THR A 28 -2.52 -13.75 -15.50
CA THR A 28 -2.35 -12.42 -16.10
C THR A 28 -2.81 -11.31 -15.14
N LEU A 29 -3.93 -11.51 -14.44
CA LEU A 29 -4.46 -10.50 -13.51
C LEU A 29 -3.67 -10.47 -12.20
N GLU A 30 -3.21 -11.64 -11.72
CA GLU A 30 -2.26 -11.73 -10.61
C GLU A 30 -0.98 -10.94 -10.89
N LEU A 31 -0.35 -11.18 -12.05
CA LEU A 31 0.87 -10.48 -12.45
C LEU A 31 0.65 -8.98 -12.63
N ALA A 32 -0.49 -8.57 -13.19
CA ALA A 32 -0.82 -7.16 -13.31
C ALA A 32 -0.92 -6.45 -11.94
N PHE A 33 -1.45 -7.14 -10.92
CA PHE A 33 -1.46 -6.62 -9.54
C PHE A 33 -0.05 -6.49 -8.97
N VAL A 34 0.77 -7.53 -9.14
CA VAL A 34 2.18 -7.53 -8.68
C VAL A 34 2.96 -6.39 -9.33
N ASP A 35 2.83 -6.21 -10.65
CA ASP A 35 3.49 -5.13 -11.39
C ASP A 35 3.08 -3.74 -10.89
N ALA A 36 1.78 -3.53 -10.63
CA ALA A 36 1.29 -2.27 -10.08
C ALA A 36 1.85 -2.00 -8.67
N LEU A 37 1.92 -3.03 -7.83
CA LEU A 37 2.49 -2.95 -6.48
C LEU A 37 4.00 -2.65 -6.52
N GLU A 38 4.75 -3.32 -7.39
CA GLU A 38 6.16 -3.04 -7.58
C GLU A 38 6.41 -1.60 -8.06
N ALA A 39 5.63 -1.12 -9.02
CA ALA A 39 5.74 0.23 -9.54
C ALA A 39 5.48 1.28 -8.44
N ALA A 40 4.47 1.05 -7.60
CA ALA A 40 4.20 1.90 -6.43
C ALA A 40 5.39 1.91 -5.45
N ILE A 41 5.94 0.75 -5.12
CA ILE A 41 7.07 0.64 -4.19
C ILE A 41 8.33 1.30 -4.75
N LYS A 42 8.62 1.13 -6.04
CA LYS A 42 9.73 1.83 -6.73
C LYS A 42 9.56 3.34 -6.64
N THR A 43 8.32 3.84 -6.78
CA THR A 43 8.00 5.27 -6.66
C THR A 43 8.22 5.79 -5.24
N ILE A 44 7.68 5.09 -4.23
CA ILE A 44 7.86 5.41 -2.80
C ILE A 44 9.35 5.41 -2.43
N ALA A 45 10.12 4.42 -2.90
CA ALA A 45 11.55 4.32 -2.63
C ALA A 45 12.38 5.43 -3.28
N ARG A 46 11.93 6.00 -4.41
CA ARG A 46 12.56 7.15 -5.07
C ARG A 46 12.19 8.47 -4.41
N HIS A 47 10.94 8.61 -3.97
CA HIS A 47 10.40 9.82 -3.37
C HIS A 47 9.73 9.52 -2.01
N PRO A 48 10.50 9.25 -0.93
CA PRO A 48 9.92 8.77 0.33
C PRO A 48 8.96 9.73 1.04
N GLY A 49 9.02 11.02 0.70
CA GLY A 49 8.09 12.04 1.19
C GLY A 49 6.77 12.14 0.42
N ILE A 50 6.61 11.35 -0.66
CA ILE A 50 5.42 11.33 -1.50
C ILE A 50 4.28 10.57 -0.82
N GLY A 51 3.04 10.87 -1.22
CA GLY A 51 1.84 10.25 -0.65
C GLY A 51 1.17 11.13 0.39
N SER A 52 -0.14 10.91 0.53
CA SER A 52 -1.00 11.75 1.36
C SER A 52 -0.87 11.38 2.83
N SER A 53 -0.92 12.40 3.70
CA SER A 53 -1.01 12.26 5.16
C SER A 53 -2.46 12.30 5.65
N ARG A 54 -3.45 12.34 4.76
CA ARG A 54 -4.89 12.49 5.11
C ARG A 54 -5.39 11.41 6.09
N HIS A 55 -4.75 10.23 6.11
CA HIS A 55 -5.06 9.14 7.04
C HIS A 55 -4.06 9.00 8.22
N ALA A 56 -3.05 9.88 8.32
CA ALA A 56 -2.02 9.83 9.37
C ALA A 56 -2.57 10.15 10.77
N VAL A 57 -3.60 11.01 10.82
CA VAL A 57 -4.32 11.34 12.07
C VAL A 57 -5.07 10.12 12.59
N LEU A 58 -5.59 9.27 11.69
CA LEU A 58 -6.56 8.23 12.03
C LEU A 58 -5.95 7.00 12.71
N LEU A 59 -4.70 6.65 12.38
CA LEU A 59 -4.01 5.49 12.97
C LEU A 59 -3.24 5.83 14.26
N LYS A 60 -3.32 7.07 14.76
CA LYS A 60 -2.49 7.59 15.88
C LYS A 60 -0.97 7.41 15.67
N LEU A 61 -0.55 7.19 14.43
CA LEU A 61 0.84 6.97 14.05
C LEU A 61 1.34 8.20 13.31
N GLN A 62 2.05 9.05 14.05
CA GLN A 62 2.76 10.19 13.46
C GLN A 62 3.67 9.67 12.32
N HIS A 63 3.66 10.37 11.18
CA HIS A 63 4.47 10.09 9.97
C HIS A 63 4.02 8.92 9.08
N MET A 64 2.81 8.38 9.25
CA MET A 64 2.24 7.42 8.28
C MET A 64 1.82 8.13 6.99
N ARG A 65 2.18 7.58 5.84
CA ARG A 65 1.76 8.03 4.51
C ARG A 65 1.13 6.87 3.74
N PHE A 66 0.30 7.18 2.77
CA PHE A 66 -0.25 6.18 1.86
C PHE A 66 -0.10 6.56 0.39
N TRP A 67 -0.04 5.54 -0.46
CA TRP A 67 0.06 5.67 -1.90
C TRP A 67 -0.92 4.71 -2.59
N PRO A 68 -1.77 5.17 -3.53
CA PRO A 68 -2.71 4.30 -4.23
C PRO A 68 -2.00 3.43 -5.28
N LEU A 69 -2.50 2.21 -5.47
CA LEU A 69 -2.12 1.38 -6.62
C LEU A 69 -2.92 1.79 -7.86
N THR A 70 -2.24 2.04 -8.96
CA THR A 70 -2.90 2.34 -10.24
C THR A 70 -3.60 1.08 -10.76
N GLY A 71 -4.88 1.19 -11.11
CA GLY A 71 -5.67 0.08 -11.64
C GLY A 71 -6.21 -0.91 -10.60
N PHE A 72 -5.87 -0.73 -9.32
CA PHE A 72 -6.30 -1.61 -8.24
C PHE A 72 -6.82 -0.80 -7.03
N PRO A 73 -7.91 -1.21 -6.40
CA PRO A 73 -8.53 -0.53 -5.25
C PRO A 73 -7.75 -0.74 -3.94
N TYR A 74 -6.43 -0.53 -3.95
CA TYR A 74 -5.53 -0.79 -2.82
C TYR A 74 -4.66 0.43 -2.49
N LEU A 75 -4.33 0.58 -1.21
CA LEU A 75 -3.40 1.58 -0.69
C LEU A 75 -2.19 0.92 -0.05
N VAL A 76 -0.99 1.40 -0.38
CA VAL A 76 0.27 1.04 0.27
C VAL A 76 0.55 2.00 1.40
N PHE A 77 0.48 1.52 2.64
CA PHE A 77 0.79 2.29 3.84
C PHE A 77 2.27 2.16 4.18
N HIS A 78 2.95 3.29 4.38
CA HIS A 78 4.38 3.32 4.66
C HIS A 78 4.77 4.42 5.64
N VAL A 79 5.91 4.20 6.32
CA VAL A 79 6.54 5.18 7.20
C VAL A 79 7.97 5.41 6.74
N GLN A 80 8.30 6.66 6.44
CA GLN A 80 9.68 7.06 6.17
C GLN A 80 10.48 7.09 7.47
N ARG A 81 11.55 6.29 7.57
CA ARG A 81 12.56 6.36 8.64
C ARG A 81 13.79 7.13 8.17
N GLN A 82 14.82 7.27 9.01
CA GLN A 82 16.07 7.94 8.59
C GLN A 82 16.84 7.11 7.55
N THR A 83 16.91 5.79 7.71
CA THR A 83 17.72 4.89 6.85
C THR A 83 16.92 4.03 5.88
N HIS A 84 15.64 3.79 6.15
CA HIS A 84 14.77 2.93 5.33
C HIS A 84 13.33 3.47 5.26
N ILE A 85 12.47 2.77 4.52
CA ILE A 85 11.02 2.92 4.54
C ILE A 85 10.45 1.63 5.12
N ASP A 86 9.58 1.75 6.12
CA ASP A 86 8.78 0.62 6.58
C ASP A 86 7.51 0.53 5.73
N LEU A 87 7.30 -0.56 5.01
CA LEU A 87 6.04 -0.87 4.36
C LEU A 87 5.18 -1.65 5.35
N TRP A 88 4.09 -1.01 5.80
CA TRP A 88 3.30 -1.46 6.94
C TRP A 88 2.16 -2.39 6.54
N ARG A 89 1.35 -1.98 5.57
CA ARG A 89 0.16 -2.69 5.10
C ARG A 89 -0.10 -2.41 3.61
N VAL A 90 -0.78 -3.33 2.93
CA VAL A 90 -1.34 -3.17 1.58
C VAL A 90 -2.84 -3.41 1.67
N LEU A 91 -3.65 -2.36 1.81
CA LEU A 91 -5.06 -2.51 2.20
C LEU A 91 -6.02 -2.21 1.06
N HIS A 92 -7.06 -3.02 0.92
CA HIS A 92 -8.16 -2.75 -0.01
C HIS A 92 -9.05 -1.64 0.52
N VAL A 93 -9.34 -0.62 -0.30
CA VAL A 93 -10.02 0.62 0.10
C VAL A 93 -11.45 0.43 0.63
N GLN A 94 -12.14 -0.62 0.20
CA GLN A 94 -13.52 -0.91 0.66
C GLN A 94 -13.63 -2.03 1.70
N ARG A 95 -12.66 -2.95 1.74
CA ARG A 95 -12.74 -4.17 2.56
C ARG A 95 -12.06 -3.96 3.90
N ASP A 96 -10.93 -3.26 3.87
CA ASP A 96 -10.01 -3.19 5.00
C ASP A 96 -10.01 -1.79 5.65
N ILE A 97 -10.64 -0.80 4.99
CA ILE A 97 -10.74 0.59 5.46
C ILE A 97 -12.22 0.90 5.72
N PRO A 98 -12.61 1.19 6.97
CA PRO A 98 -13.99 1.58 7.29
C PRO A 98 -14.51 2.74 6.43
N ALA A 99 -15.75 2.66 5.95
CA ALA A 99 -16.34 3.62 5.01
C ALA A 99 -16.39 5.08 5.51
N TRP A 100 -16.46 5.30 6.82
CA TRP A 100 -16.46 6.63 7.44
C TRP A 100 -15.13 7.39 7.31
N ILE A 101 -14.12 6.76 6.71
CA ILE A 101 -12.81 7.36 6.43
C ILE A 101 -12.82 8.17 5.11
N GLY A 102 -13.85 7.98 4.28
CA GLY A 102 -14.08 8.78 3.07
C GLY A 102 -14.94 10.03 3.27
N GLU A 103 -15.52 10.22 4.45
CA GLU A 103 -16.40 11.35 4.76
C GLU A 103 -15.66 12.40 5.59
N GLU A 104 -14.95 13.28 4.89
CA GLU A 104 -14.88 14.68 5.29
C GLU A 104 -14.68 15.49 4.01
N THR A 105 -15.77 16.17 3.65
CA THR A 105 -16.01 17.07 2.50
C THR A 105 -14.81 17.87 2.02
#